data_AF-A0A0N8K9W4-F1
#
_entry.id   AF-A0A0N8K9W4-F1
#
_cell.length_a   1.000
_cell.length_b   1.000
_cell.length_c   1.000
_cell.angle_alpha   90.00
_cell.angle_beta   90.00
_cell.angle_gamma   90.00
#
_symmetry.space_group_name_H-M   'P 1'
#
loop_
_entity.id
_entity.type
_entity.pdbx_description
1 polymer ?
#
loop_
_entity_poly.entity_id
_entity_poly.type
_entity_poly.pdbx_seq_one_letter_code
_entity_poly.pdbx_strand_id
1 'polypeptide(L)'
;MNAFRDDVFSQLRANRSSNSIDVLAELAFERAIAASRKLAVFRRNAATWELLLLLALSEGDDETGIYELIGRVESRALGNSALLKFLREQTDAGMLQLLSGRAKRSRRVLRLEPTIVEELVKLLHRRNRLISSHPGL
;
A
#
# COMPACT_ATOMS: atom_id res chain seq x y z
N MET A 1 37.74 -31.96 -11.55
CA MET A 1 36.74 -31.19 -12.32
C MET A 1 35.39 -31.38 -11.63
N ASN A 2 35.01 -30.49 -10.71
CA ASN A 2 33.72 -30.55 -9.99
C ASN A 2 33.10 -29.15 -9.78
N ALA A 3 33.56 -28.15 -10.54
CA ALA A 3 33.14 -26.76 -10.44
C ALA A 3 31.62 -26.57 -10.68
N PHE A 4 31.00 -27.44 -11.46
CA PHE A 4 29.57 -27.37 -11.77
C PHE A 4 28.67 -27.77 -10.59
N ARG A 5 29.14 -28.68 -9.72
CA ARG A 5 28.36 -29.11 -8.55
C ARG A 5 28.45 -28.08 -7.41
N ASP A 6 29.63 -27.49 -7.22
CA ASP A 6 29.85 -26.45 -6.21
C ASP A 6 29.12 -25.14 -6.56
N ASP A 7 28.98 -24.81 -7.85
CA ASP A 7 28.23 -23.65 -8.33
C ASP A 7 26.72 -23.78 -8.08
N VAL A 8 26.11 -24.94 -8.39
CA VAL A 8 24.68 -25.19 -8.15
C VAL A 8 24.32 -25.15 -6.65
N PHE A 9 25.17 -25.69 -5.77
CA PHE A 9 24.93 -25.62 -4.33
C PHE A 9 25.15 -24.22 -3.74
N SER A 10 26.06 -23.44 -4.32
CA SER A 10 26.26 -22.04 -3.95
C SER A 10 25.08 -21.18 -4.38
N GLN A 11 24.56 -21.39 -5.60
CA GLN A 11 23.33 -20.74 -6.09
C GLN A 11 22.10 -21.15 -5.28
N LEU A 12 21.95 -22.42 -4.90
CA LEU A 12 20.84 -22.89 -4.05
C LEU A 12 20.91 -22.35 -2.61
N ARG A 13 22.11 -22.13 -2.06
CA ARG A 13 22.28 -21.46 -0.75
C ARG A 13 21.97 -19.97 -0.86
N ALA A 14 22.50 -19.29 -1.88
CA ALA A 14 22.24 -17.88 -2.16
C ALA A 14 20.74 -17.60 -2.36
N ASN A 15 20.04 -18.46 -3.11
CA ASN A 15 18.59 -18.37 -3.35
C ASN A 15 17.76 -18.62 -2.09
N ARG A 16 18.19 -19.50 -1.17
CA ARG A 16 17.51 -19.66 0.14
C ARG A 16 17.68 -18.42 1.03
N SER A 17 18.82 -17.75 0.98
CA SER A 17 19.03 -16.50 1.72
C SER A 17 18.23 -15.34 1.13
N SER A 18 18.15 -15.20 -0.19
CA SER A 18 17.37 -14.13 -0.84
C SER A 18 15.87 -14.25 -0.54
N ASN A 19 15.28 -15.45 -0.72
CA ASN A 19 13.87 -15.69 -0.40
C ASN A 19 13.56 -15.44 1.09
N SER A 20 14.49 -15.73 1.99
CA SER A 20 14.31 -15.46 3.42
C SER A 20 14.29 -13.96 3.71
N ILE A 21 15.10 -13.16 3.00
CA ILE A 21 15.18 -11.71 3.19
C ILE A 21 13.90 -11.03 2.72
N ASP A 22 13.35 -11.43 1.57
CA ASP A 22 12.10 -10.86 1.06
C ASP A 22 10.93 -11.12 2.03
N VAL A 23 10.83 -12.34 2.55
CA VAL A 23 9.81 -12.70 3.55
C VAL A 23 10.01 -11.95 4.86
N LEU A 24 11.26 -11.77 5.32
CA LEU A 24 11.57 -10.99 6.53
C LEU A 24 11.27 -9.49 6.34
N ALA A 25 11.55 -8.94 5.16
CA ALA A 25 11.23 -7.56 4.81
C ALA A 25 9.71 -7.34 4.80
N GLU A 26 8.95 -8.27 4.23
CA GLU A 26 7.49 -8.25 4.24
C GLU A 26 6.94 -8.37 5.68
N LEU A 27 7.46 -9.29 6.48
CA LEU A 27 7.05 -9.43 7.88
C LEU A 27 7.34 -8.16 8.70
N ALA A 28 8.49 -7.52 8.48
CA ALA A 28 8.83 -6.26 9.13
C ALA A 28 7.90 -5.13 8.68
N PHE A 29 7.53 -5.09 7.41
CA PHE A 29 6.57 -4.15 6.85
C PHE A 29 5.19 -4.31 7.48
N GLU A 30 4.65 -5.53 7.53
CA GLU A 30 3.36 -5.82 8.16
C GLU A 30 3.32 -5.41 9.63
N ARG A 31 4.38 -5.72 10.39
CA ARG A 31 4.49 -5.30 11.80
C ARG A 31 4.53 -3.79 11.97
N ALA A 32 5.24 -3.09 11.09
CA ALA A 32 5.33 -1.64 11.13
C ALA A 32 3.98 -0.99 10.80
N ILE A 33 3.24 -1.51 9.80
CA ILE A 33 1.88 -1.05 9.49
C ILE A 33 0.95 -1.29 10.68
N ALA A 34 0.98 -2.48 11.28
CA ALA A 34 0.11 -2.82 12.40
C ALA A 34 0.34 -1.90 13.62
N ALA A 35 1.57 -1.42 13.82
CA ALA A 35 1.90 -0.46 14.88
C ALA A 35 1.44 0.98 14.57
N SER A 36 1.18 1.30 13.30
CA SER A 36 0.71 2.61 12.89
C SER A 36 -0.80 2.76 13.12
N ARG A 37 -1.19 3.69 13.99
CA ARG A 37 -2.61 4.03 14.19
C ARG A 37 -3.29 4.54 12.92
N LYS A 38 -2.53 5.13 11.99
CA LYS A 38 -3.03 5.72 10.75
C LYS A 38 -3.14 4.70 9.62
N LEU A 39 -2.17 3.79 9.49
CA LEU A 39 -2.14 2.81 8.39
C LEU A 39 -2.84 1.50 8.73
N ALA A 40 -2.85 1.09 10.01
CA ALA A 40 -3.47 -0.18 10.42
C ALA A 40 -4.97 -0.27 10.06
N VAL A 41 -5.69 0.85 10.08
CA VAL A 41 -7.12 0.88 9.71
C VAL A 41 -7.37 0.54 8.25
N PHE A 42 -6.41 0.85 7.37
CA PHE A 42 -6.47 0.50 5.94
C PHE A 42 -5.96 -0.91 5.66
N ARG A 43 -5.19 -1.53 6.55
CA ARG A 43 -4.65 -2.90 6.37
C ARG A 43 -5.62 -4.03 6.77
N ARG A 44 -6.87 -3.72 7.10
CA ARG A 44 -7.87 -4.72 7.55
C ARG A 44 -8.17 -5.79 6.51
N ASN A 45 -8.14 -5.45 5.23
CA ASN A 45 -8.27 -6.38 4.12
C ASN A 45 -7.60 -5.83 2.86
N ALA A 46 -7.53 -6.64 1.81
CA ALA A 46 -6.91 -6.25 0.54
C ALA A 46 -7.59 -5.03 -0.10
N ALA A 47 -8.92 -4.92 -0.06
CA ALA A 47 -9.66 -3.83 -0.71
C ALA A 47 -9.42 -2.48 -0.03
N THR A 48 -9.39 -2.43 1.32
CA THR A 48 -9.08 -1.18 2.03
C THR A 48 -7.62 -0.76 1.87
N TRP A 49 -6.72 -1.73 1.71
CA TRP A 49 -5.31 -1.46 1.48
C TRP A 49 -5.07 -0.93 0.06
N GLU A 50 -5.66 -1.58 -0.94
CA GLU A 50 -5.62 -1.11 -2.33
C GLU A 50 -6.21 0.29 -2.47
N LEU A 51 -7.36 0.54 -1.80
CA LEU A 51 -7.98 1.86 -1.80
C LEU A 51 -7.04 2.94 -1.24
N LEU A 52 -6.27 2.66 -0.17
CA LEU A 52 -5.26 3.58 0.34
C LEU A 52 -4.19 3.88 -0.71
N LEU A 53 -3.69 2.85 -1.40
CA LEU A 53 -2.67 3.02 -2.44
C LEU A 53 -3.19 3.84 -3.62
N LEU A 54 -4.44 3.61 -4.04
CA LEU A 54 -5.08 4.40 -5.09
C LEU A 54 -5.30 5.86 -4.67
N LEU A 55 -5.69 6.11 -3.42
CA LEU A 55 -5.79 7.46 -2.86
C LEU A 55 -4.44 8.17 -2.88
N ALA A 56 -3.37 7.49 -2.49
CA ALA A 56 -2.01 8.04 -2.50
C ALA A 56 -1.51 8.31 -3.93
N LEU A 57 -1.81 7.43 -4.89
CA LEU A 57 -1.49 7.64 -6.31
C LEU A 57 -2.28 8.81 -6.93
N SER A 58 -3.47 9.10 -6.42
CA SER A 58 -4.32 10.20 -6.87
C SER A 58 -4.01 11.51 -6.13
N GLU A 59 -2.93 11.59 -5.35
CA GLU A 59 -2.55 12.81 -4.67
C GLU A 59 -2.23 13.92 -5.69
N GLY A 60 -2.93 15.05 -5.59
CA GLY A 60 -2.83 16.16 -6.53
C GLY A 60 -3.77 16.05 -7.74
N ASP A 61 -4.46 14.92 -7.92
CA ASP A 61 -5.53 14.76 -8.89
C ASP A 61 -6.87 15.19 -8.28
N ASP A 62 -7.32 16.40 -8.62
CA ASP A 62 -8.59 16.95 -8.17
C ASP A 62 -9.78 16.50 -9.07
N GLU A 63 -9.55 15.62 -10.05
CA GLU A 63 -10.57 15.15 -11.01
C GLU A 63 -11.12 13.77 -10.68
N THR A 64 -10.33 12.87 -10.07
CA THR A 64 -10.80 11.53 -9.72
C THR A 64 -11.79 11.58 -8.55
N GLY A 65 -13.07 11.29 -8.84
CA GLY A 65 -14.13 11.27 -7.84
C GLY A 65 -14.18 9.97 -7.03
N ILE A 66 -14.82 10.01 -5.85
CA ILE A 66 -14.95 8.85 -4.94
C ILE A 66 -15.47 7.59 -5.66
N TYR A 67 -16.52 7.71 -6.48
CA TYR A 67 -17.12 6.56 -7.16
C TYR A 67 -16.20 5.95 -8.22
N GLU A 68 -15.45 6.79 -8.92
CA GLU A 68 -14.47 6.34 -9.91
C GLU A 68 -13.31 5.63 -9.22
N LEU A 69 -12.82 6.19 -8.12
CA LEU A 69 -11.77 5.58 -7.32
C LEU A 69 -12.19 4.20 -6.79
N ILE A 70 -13.40 4.07 -6.27
CA ILE A 70 -13.95 2.77 -5.83
C ILE A 70 -14.06 1.79 -7.00
N GLY A 71 -14.45 2.28 -8.18
CA GLY A 71 -14.54 1.46 -9.39
C GLY A 71 -13.18 0.94 -9.88
N ARG A 72 -12.06 1.53 -9.44
CA ARG A 72 -10.69 1.07 -9.73
C ARG A 72 -10.19 0.00 -8.74
N VAL A 73 -10.90 -0.28 -7.66
CA VAL A 73 -10.51 -1.32 -6.69
C VAL A 73 -10.83 -2.70 -7.27
N GLU A 74 -9.80 -3.52 -7.47
CA GLU A 74 -9.93 -4.87 -8.05
C GLU A 74 -10.02 -5.96 -6.98
N SER A 75 -9.50 -5.73 -5.77
CA SER A 75 -9.55 -6.67 -4.67
C SER A 75 -10.99 -6.92 -4.21
N ARG A 76 -11.48 -8.15 -4.38
CA ARG A 76 -12.89 -8.53 -4.14
C ARG A 76 -13.30 -8.74 -2.68
N ALA A 77 -12.61 -8.13 -1.72
CA ALA A 77 -12.89 -8.33 -0.29
C ALA A 77 -14.11 -7.53 0.22
N LEU A 78 -14.45 -6.41 -0.44
CA LEU A 78 -15.55 -5.52 -0.06
C LEU A 78 -16.31 -5.05 -1.31
N GLY A 79 -17.64 -4.94 -1.19
CA GLY A 79 -18.46 -4.30 -2.21
C GLY A 79 -18.43 -2.76 -2.12
N ASN A 80 -18.87 -2.09 -3.18
CA ASN A 80 -18.82 -0.63 -3.31
C ASN A 80 -19.50 0.11 -2.13
N SER A 81 -20.62 -0.40 -1.63
CA SER A 81 -21.32 0.19 -0.48
C SER A 81 -20.50 0.15 0.81
N ALA A 82 -19.75 -0.93 1.04
CA ALA A 82 -18.87 -1.07 2.18
C ALA A 82 -17.64 -0.15 2.05
N LEU A 83 -17.07 0.00 0.84
CA LEU A 83 -15.98 0.95 0.58
C LEU A 83 -16.43 2.41 0.78
N LEU A 84 -17.63 2.77 0.30
CA LEU A 84 -18.23 4.09 0.56
C LEU A 84 -18.43 4.36 2.04
N LYS A 85 -18.91 3.36 2.79
CA LYS A 85 -19.05 3.46 4.25
C LYS A 85 -17.68 3.67 4.91
N PHE A 86 -16.68 2.88 4.52
CA PHE A 86 -15.32 2.98 5.04
C PHE A 86 -14.71 4.37 4.79
N LEU A 87 -14.80 4.92 3.58
CA LEU A 87 -14.28 6.26 3.26
C LEU A 87 -14.96 7.36 4.09
N ARG A 88 -16.26 7.22 4.36
CA ARG A 88 -16.99 8.17 5.22
C ARG A 88 -16.47 8.11 6.66
N GLU A 89 -16.31 6.92 7.22
CA GLU A 89 -15.74 6.74 8.56
C GLU A 89 -14.32 7.33 8.66
N GLN A 90 -13.50 7.16 7.62
CA GLN A 90 -12.15 7.75 7.60
C GLN A 90 -12.16 9.28 7.43
N THR A 91 -13.18 9.83 6.75
CA THR A 91 -13.40 11.27 6.68
C THR A 91 -13.80 11.82 8.05
N ASP A 92 -14.75 11.16 8.73
CA ASP A 92 -15.20 11.53 10.07
C ASP A 92 -14.07 11.40 11.11
N ALA A 93 -13.14 10.46 10.92
CA ALA A 93 -11.95 10.28 11.73
C ALA A 93 -10.81 11.27 11.42
N GLY A 94 -10.99 12.19 10.46
CA GLY A 94 -9.98 13.17 10.06
C GLY A 94 -8.81 12.61 9.25
N MET A 95 -8.89 11.35 8.80
CA MET A 95 -7.86 10.71 7.96
C MET A 95 -8.00 11.10 6.50
N LEU A 96 -9.18 11.55 6.08
CA LEU A 96 -9.49 12.01 4.74
C LEU A 96 -10.11 13.39 4.78
N GLN A 97 -9.81 14.20 3.78
CA GLN A 97 -10.37 15.54 3.59
C GLN A 97 -11.18 15.57 2.32
N LEU A 98 -12.41 16.10 2.41
CA LEU A 98 -13.26 16.34 1.26
C LEU A 98 -12.85 17.66 0.60
N LEU A 99 -12.37 17.60 -0.64
CA LEU A 99 -12.04 18.80 -1.40
C LEU A 99 -13.34 19.43 -1.90
N SER A 100 -13.73 20.54 -1.26
CA SER A 100 -14.94 21.30 -1.61
C SER A 100 -14.54 22.42 -2.57
N GLY A 101 -14.99 22.38 -3.84
CA GLY A 101 -15.01 23.57 -4.70
C GLY A 101 -14.24 23.57 -6.02
N ARG A 102 -13.63 22.46 -6.46
CA ARG A 102 -12.89 22.43 -7.76
C ARG A 102 -13.54 21.61 -8.88
N ALA A 103 -14.33 20.60 -8.56
CA ALA A 103 -15.03 19.80 -9.56
C ALA A 103 -16.49 20.27 -9.76
N LYS A 104 -17.08 19.99 -10.93
CA LYS A 104 -18.53 20.12 -11.20
C LYS A 104 -19.31 19.64 -9.97
N ARG A 105 -20.30 20.43 -9.53
CA ARG A 105 -21.15 20.32 -8.30
C ARG A 105 -21.52 18.92 -7.77
N SER A 106 -21.37 17.84 -8.55
CA SER A 106 -21.68 16.45 -8.20
C SER A 106 -20.47 15.56 -7.87
N ARG A 107 -19.23 15.99 -8.14
CA ARG A 107 -18.04 15.13 -7.95
C ARG A 107 -17.38 15.42 -6.61
N ARG A 108 -17.51 14.48 -5.68
CA ARG A 108 -16.81 14.49 -4.39
C ARG A 108 -15.43 13.89 -4.58
N VAL A 109 -14.39 14.62 -4.16
CA VAL A 109 -12.98 14.22 -4.25
C VAL A 109 -12.42 14.15 -2.84
N LEU A 110 -11.66 13.10 -2.56
CA LEU A 110 -11.03 12.88 -1.26
C LEU A 110 -9.52 13.02 -1.40
N ARG A 111 -8.90 13.60 -0.38
CA ARG A 111 -7.46 13.62 -0.21
C ARG A 111 -7.09 12.96 1.11
N LEU A 112 -5.99 12.21 1.11
CA LEU A 112 -5.40 11.71 2.36
C LEU A 112 -4.88 12.87 3.19
N GLU A 113 -4.94 12.71 4.51
CA GLU A 113 -4.15 13.57 5.38
C GLU A 113 -2.66 13.38 5.04
N PRO A 114 -1.88 14.47 4.82
CA PRO A 114 -0.52 14.38 4.28
C PRO A 114 0.42 13.46 5.06
N THR A 115 0.32 13.45 6.40
CA THR A 115 1.21 12.62 7.20
C THR A 115 0.93 11.12 7.05
N ILE A 116 -0.26 10.70 6.58
CA ILE A 116 -0.55 9.31 6.20
C ILE A 116 0.28 8.92 4.97
N VAL A 117 0.32 9.79 3.95
CA VAL A 117 1.09 9.54 2.72
C VAL A 117 2.58 9.48 3.03
N GLU A 118 3.09 10.42 3.82
CA GLU A 118 4.49 10.44 4.25
C GLU A 118 4.88 9.15 4.98
N GLU A 119 4.02 8.68 5.90
CA GLU A 119 4.25 7.45 6.65
C GLU A 119 4.23 6.21 5.75
N LEU A 120 3.25 6.13 4.84
CA LEU A 120 3.12 5.06 3.84
C LEU A 120 4.38 4.97 2.97
N VAL A 121 4.77 6.09 2.35
CA VAL A 121 5.94 6.17 1.47
C VAL A 121 7.21 5.80 2.23
N LYS A 122 7.38 6.27 3.47
CA LYS A 122 8.53 5.92 4.31
C LYS A 122 8.63 4.42 4.56
N LEU A 123 7.51 3.75 4.87
CA LEU A 123 7.49 2.31 5.10
C LEU A 123 7.74 1.52 3.80
N LEU A 124 7.12 1.93 2.69
CA LEU A 124 7.37 1.32 1.37
C LEU A 124 8.83 1.46 0.95
N HIS A 125 9.45 2.63 1.10
CA HIS A 125 10.87 2.84 0.83
C HIS A 125 11.77 2.00 1.74
N ARG A 126 11.42 1.84 3.01
CA ARG A 126 12.17 0.96 3.92
C ARG A 126 12.12 -0.50 3.45
N ARG A 127 10.92 -1.00 3.14
CA ARG A 127 10.72 -2.35 2.60
C ARG A 127 11.48 -2.55 1.29
N ASN A 128 11.30 -1.65 0.33
CA ASN A 128 11.93 -1.75 -0.98
C ASN A 128 13.45 -1.71 -0.87
N ARG A 129 14.03 -0.90 0.04
CA ARG A 129 15.49 -0.93 0.28
C ARG A 129 15.98 -2.27 0.81
N LEU A 130 15.25 -2.93 1.71
CA LEU A 130 15.65 -4.24 2.25
C LEU A 130 15.64 -5.32 1.15
N ILE A 131 14.67 -5.25 0.24
CA ILE A 131 14.55 -6.14 -0.92
C ILE A 131 15.65 -5.82 -1.93
N SER A 132 15.81 -4.54 -2.32
CA SER A 132 16.76 -4.11 -3.34
C SER A 132 18.22 -4.10 -2.89
N SER A 133 18.52 -4.10 -1.59
CA SER A 133 19.89 -4.27 -1.07
C SER A 133 20.38 -5.72 -1.17
N HIS A 134 19.52 -6.64 -1.59
CA HIS A 134 19.84 -8.03 -1.87
C HIS A 134 19.23 -8.46 -3.21
N PRO A 135 19.59 -7.78 -4.32
CA PRO A 135 19.22 -8.29 -5.63
C PRO A 135 19.97 -9.61 -5.79
N GLY A 136 19.26 -10.71 -6.04
CA GLY A 136 19.87 -11.99 -6.35
C GLY A 136 20.60 -11.96 -7.69
N LEU A 137 21.74 -11.26 -7.76
CA LEU A 137 22.66 -11.17 -8.91
C LEU A 137 24.11 -11.09 -8.42
#